data_AF-R7XYZ0-F1
#
_entry.id   AF-R7XYZ0-F1
#
_cell.length_a   1.000
_cell.length_b   1.000
_cell.length_c   1.000
_cell.angle_alpha   90.00
_cell.angle_beta   90.00
_cell.angle_gamma   90.00
#
_symmetry.space_group_name_H-M   'P 1'
#
loop_
_entity.id
_entity.type
_entity.pdbx_description
1 polymer ?
#
loop_
_entity_poly.entity_id
_entity_poly.type
_entity_poly.pdbx_seq_one_letter_code
_entity_poly.pdbx_strand_id
1 'polypeptide(L)'
;MSHVGATTPSQLTTTTEIGHVVGRLPGTRRKAVRKEIAAVVDRWWEAAYLSGADSGTKVSAAFPGFTPGARRRATFDRALMTNRDLAADSVTPLMRKVRLDLLAVDQRARSVTARFDLRVRTTGERTRRLQVRGRLFLTRQGAAWRIFGYDVTKGWL
;
A
#
# COMPACT_ATOMS: atom_id res chain seq x y z
N MET A 1 42.57 -0.62 -1.99
CA MET A 1 41.33 0.10 -2.31
C MET A 1 40.18 -0.84 -2.03
N SER A 2 39.49 -0.65 -0.91
CA SER A 2 38.40 -1.53 -0.48
C SER A 2 37.15 -1.23 -1.29
N HIS A 3 36.64 -2.24 -2.01
CA HIS A 3 35.32 -2.16 -2.63
C HIS A 3 34.25 -2.12 -1.54
N VAL A 4 33.63 -0.95 -1.37
CA VAL A 4 32.40 -0.81 -0.60
C VAL A 4 31.34 -1.61 -1.34
N GLY A 5 30.95 -2.76 -0.77
CA GLY A 5 29.82 -3.52 -1.26
C GLY A 5 28.56 -2.66 -1.18
N ALA A 6 28.07 -2.21 -2.32
CA ALA A 6 26.73 -1.65 -2.43
C ALA A 6 25.77 -2.70 -1.89
N THR A 7 25.21 -2.45 -0.70
CA THR A 7 24.16 -3.30 -0.16
C THR A 7 22.93 -3.06 -1.02
N THR A 8 22.73 -3.89 -2.05
CA THR A 8 21.49 -3.91 -2.81
C THR A 8 20.36 -4.02 -1.79
N PRO A 9 19.43 -3.04 -1.72
CA PRO A 9 18.34 -3.14 -0.77
C PRO A 9 17.60 -4.43 -1.08
N SER A 10 17.63 -5.36 -0.14
CA SER A 10 16.82 -6.57 -0.18
C SER A 10 15.41 -6.13 -0.54
N GLN A 11 14.90 -6.52 -1.72
CA GLN A 11 13.55 -6.19 -2.15
C GLN A 11 12.58 -6.79 -1.14
N LEU A 12 12.18 -5.98 -0.15
CA LEU A 12 11.33 -6.43 0.93
C LEU A 12 10.00 -6.83 0.32
N THR A 13 9.69 -8.13 0.36
CA THR A 13 8.45 -8.65 -0.20
C THR A 13 7.28 -8.34 0.72
N THR A 14 6.12 -8.04 0.13
CA THR A 14 4.92 -7.78 0.90
C THR A 14 4.34 -9.08 1.46
N THR A 15 4.35 -9.20 2.78
CA THR A 15 3.68 -10.32 3.46
C THR A 15 2.18 -10.08 3.43
N THR A 16 1.47 -10.90 2.64
CA THR A 16 0.01 -10.80 2.50
C THR A 16 -0.67 -12.08 2.93
N GLU A 17 -1.63 -11.97 3.83
CA GLU A 17 -2.39 -13.10 4.40
C GLU A 17 -3.90 -12.88 4.25
N ILE A 18 -4.64 -13.98 4.12
CA ILE A 18 -6.10 -13.95 4.24
C ILE A 18 -6.47 -14.10 5.71
N GLY A 19 -7.22 -13.13 6.23
CA GLY A 19 -7.83 -13.16 7.54
C GLY A 19 -9.22 -13.82 7.47
N HIS A 20 -10.26 -13.03 7.76
CA HIS A 20 -11.62 -13.55 7.79
C HIS A 20 -12.23 -13.67 6.39
N VAL A 21 -13.09 -14.66 6.19
CA VAL A 21 -13.85 -14.84 4.94
C VAL A 21 -15.32 -15.03 5.30
N VAL A 22 -16.14 -14.03 4.97
CA VAL A 22 -17.60 -14.09 5.09
C VAL A 22 -18.16 -14.75 3.83
N GLY A 23 -18.95 -15.81 4.02
CA GLY A 23 -19.48 -16.63 2.93
C GLY A 23 -18.48 -17.68 2.42
N ARG A 24 -18.89 -18.46 1.42
CA ARG A 24 -18.03 -19.49 0.82
C ARG A 24 -17.16 -18.89 -0.26
N LEU A 25 -15.86 -19.16 -0.22
CA LEU A 25 -14.90 -18.80 -1.29
C LEU A 25 -13.88 -19.94 -1.47
N PRO A 26 -13.81 -20.58 -2.65
CA PRO A 26 -12.83 -21.63 -2.92
C PRO A 26 -11.38 -21.17 -2.71
N GLY A 27 -10.53 -22.09 -2.24
CA GLY A 27 -9.13 -21.77 -1.91
C GLY A 27 -8.32 -21.19 -3.08
N THR A 28 -8.55 -21.68 -4.30
CA THR A 28 -7.94 -21.13 -5.53
C THR A 28 -8.33 -19.67 -5.76
N ARG A 29 -9.61 -19.32 -5.57
CA ARG A 29 -10.09 -17.94 -5.65
C ARG A 29 -9.55 -17.07 -4.53
N ARG A 30 -9.41 -17.60 -3.30
CA ARG A 30 -8.74 -16.88 -2.19
C ARG A 30 -7.30 -16.52 -2.57
N LYS A 31 -6.54 -17.47 -3.14
CA LYS A 31 -5.16 -17.25 -3.59
C LYS A 31 -5.07 -16.20 -4.70
N ALA A 32 -5.99 -16.22 -5.67
CA ALA A 32 -6.06 -15.23 -6.74
C ALA A 32 -6.32 -13.82 -6.19
N VAL A 33 -7.38 -13.66 -5.39
CA VAL A 33 -7.74 -12.38 -4.76
C VAL A 33 -6.59 -11.84 -3.90
N ARG A 34 -5.91 -12.71 -3.13
CA ARG A 34 -4.74 -12.31 -2.34
C ARG A 34 -3.64 -11.67 -3.19
N LYS A 35 -3.29 -12.31 -4.32
CA LYS A 35 -2.26 -11.80 -5.24
C LYS A 35 -2.69 -10.49 -5.89
N GLU A 36 -3.93 -10.41 -6.36
CA GLU A 36 -4.48 -9.22 -7.03
C GLU A 36 -4.49 -8.00 -6.10
N ILE A 37 -4.97 -8.18 -4.86
CA ILE A 37 -5.04 -7.10 -3.87
C ILE A 37 -3.64 -6.69 -3.41
N ALA A 38 -2.73 -7.64 -3.15
CA ALA A 38 -1.33 -7.33 -2.82
C ALA A 38 -0.72 -6.41 -3.88
N ALA A 39 -0.89 -6.73 -5.16
CA ALA A 39 -0.38 -5.91 -6.26
C ALA A 39 -1.03 -4.51 -6.34
N VAL A 40 -2.30 -4.35 -5.95
CA VAL A 40 -2.94 -3.03 -5.85
C VAL A 40 -2.31 -2.19 -4.74
N VAL A 41 -2.12 -2.78 -3.55
CA VAL A 41 -1.52 -2.09 -2.39
C VAL A 41 -0.06 -1.74 -2.66
N ASP A 42 0.71 -2.67 -3.24
CA ASP A 42 2.10 -2.44 -3.58
C ASP A 42 2.27 -1.28 -4.55
N ARG A 43 1.50 -1.24 -5.64
CA ARG A 43 1.57 -0.13 -6.60
C ARG A 43 1.25 1.22 -5.96
N TRP A 44 0.32 1.27 -5.01
CA TRP A 44 0.05 2.48 -4.27
C TRP A 44 1.24 2.88 -3.38
N TRP A 45 1.80 1.95 -2.60
CA TRP A 45 2.97 2.23 -1.77
C TRP A 45 4.18 2.69 -2.58
N GLU A 46 4.47 2.01 -3.69
CA GLU A 46 5.55 2.43 -4.60
C GLU A 46 5.33 3.84 -5.14
N ALA A 47 4.12 4.14 -5.62
CA ALA A 47 3.82 5.44 -6.20
C ALA A 47 3.77 6.57 -5.16
N ALA A 48 3.31 6.29 -3.94
CA ALA A 48 2.99 7.31 -2.94
C ALA A 48 4.03 7.50 -1.85
N TYR A 49 4.76 6.47 -1.45
CA TYR A 49 5.67 6.53 -0.30
C TYR A 49 7.11 6.15 -0.62
N LEU A 50 7.32 5.22 -1.56
CA LEU A 50 8.63 4.61 -1.80
C LEU A 50 9.33 5.17 -3.05
N SER A 51 8.62 5.87 -3.92
CA SER A 51 9.23 6.75 -4.91
C SER A 51 9.94 7.90 -4.18
N GLY A 52 11.20 8.19 -4.54
CA GLY A 52 12.02 9.21 -3.86
C GLY A 52 11.29 10.56 -3.72
N ALA A 53 11.53 11.26 -2.61
CA ALA A 53 10.80 12.48 -2.24
C ALA A 53 10.90 13.58 -3.31
N ASP A 54 12.00 13.59 -4.08
CA ASP A 54 12.29 14.57 -5.12
C ASP A 54 11.71 14.24 -6.51
N SER A 55 10.97 13.14 -6.66
CA SER A 55 10.62 12.58 -7.99
C SER A 55 9.68 13.44 -8.86
N GLY A 56 9.27 14.64 -8.46
CA GLY A 56 8.37 15.49 -9.27
C GLY A 56 7.00 14.86 -9.56
N THR A 57 6.71 13.66 -9.05
CA THR A 57 5.54 12.85 -9.36
C THR A 57 4.26 13.57 -8.98
N LYS A 58 3.45 13.97 -9.95
CA LYS A 58 2.15 14.61 -9.69
C LYS A 58 1.38 13.80 -8.64
N VAL A 59 0.87 14.46 -7.60
CA VAL A 59 0.10 13.80 -6.52
C VAL A 59 -1.03 12.93 -7.09
N SER A 60 -1.62 13.33 -8.22
CA SER A 60 -2.64 12.56 -8.92
C SER A 60 -2.14 11.19 -9.42
N ALA A 61 -0.85 11.02 -9.73
CA ALA A 61 -0.24 9.75 -10.14
C ALA A 61 0.06 8.82 -8.94
N ALA A 62 0.07 9.34 -7.70
CA ALA A 62 0.37 8.58 -6.49
C ALA A 62 -0.69 7.53 -6.11
N PHE A 63 -1.85 7.53 -6.78
CA PHE A 63 -3.01 6.70 -6.37
C PHE A 63 -3.43 5.66 -7.42
N PRO A 64 -2.54 4.81 -7.96
CA PRO A 64 -2.94 3.74 -8.86
C PRO A 64 -3.92 2.79 -8.15
N GLY A 65 -4.92 2.29 -8.88
CA GLY A 65 -5.95 1.40 -8.31
C GLY A 65 -7.07 2.09 -7.52
N PHE A 66 -6.99 3.38 -7.23
CA PHE A 66 -8.10 4.12 -6.61
C PHE A 66 -9.20 4.42 -7.64
N THR A 67 -10.47 4.38 -7.20
CA THR A 67 -11.60 4.93 -7.96
C THR A 67 -11.43 6.45 -8.13
N PRO A 68 -12.13 7.10 -9.08
CA PRO A 68 -12.05 8.55 -9.24
C PRO A 68 -12.41 9.33 -7.97
N GLY A 69 -13.46 8.91 -7.26
CA GLY A 69 -13.87 9.53 -5.99
C GLY A 69 -12.81 9.39 -4.90
N ALA A 70 -12.30 8.18 -4.70
CA ALA A 70 -11.25 7.91 -3.71
C ALA A 70 -9.94 8.65 -4.04
N ARG A 71 -9.58 8.75 -5.33
CA ARG A 71 -8.42 9.52 -5.80
C ARG A 71 -8.57 11.00 -5.47
N ARG A 72 -9.73 11.60 -5.76
CA ARG A 72 -9.95 13.02 -5.42
C ARG A 72 -9.75 13.25 -3.92
N ARG A 73 -10.37 12.41 -3.08
CA ARG A 73 -10.22 12.49 -1.62
C ARG A 73 -8.76 12.30 -1.18
N ALA A 74 -8.06 11.29 -1.69
CA ALA A 74 -6.64 11.05 -1.39
C ALA A 74 -5.71 12.19 -1.83
N THR A 75 -6.02 12.88 -2.93
CA THR A 75 -5.29 14.09 -3.36
C THR A 75 -5.49 15.25 -2.37
N PHE A 76 -6.69 15.41 -1.81
CA PHE A 76 -6.90 16.38 -0.72
C PHE A 76 -6.07 15.98 0.51
N ASP A 77 -6.11 14.69 0.87
CA ASP A 77 -5.38 14.12 2.01
C ASP A 77 -3.91 13.77 1.67
N ARG A 78 -3.28 14.46 0.72
CA ARG A 78 -1.95 14.11 0.16
C ARG A 78 -0.84 14.03 1.21
N ALA A 79 -0.88 14.87 2.24
CA ALA A 79 0.10 14.81 3.33
C ALA A 79 -0.03 13.48 4.09
N LEU A 80 -1.24 12.99 4.33
CA LEU A 80 -1.45 11.69 4.95
C LEU A 80 -1.11 10.53 4.00
N MET A 81 -1.54 10.64 2.75
CA MET A 81 -1.62 9.52 1.81
C MET A 81 -0.36 9.33 0.92
N THR A 82 0.66 10.18 1.10
CA THR A 82 1.94 10.14 0.39
C THR A 82 3.11 10.52 1.31
N ASN A 83 4.34 10.52 0.78
CA ASN A 83 5.55 11.03 1.43
C ASN A 83 5.84 12.53 1.19
N ARG A 84 4.91 13.28 0.58
CA ARG A 84 5.16 14.67 0.13
C ARG A 84 5.41 15.70 1.23
N ASP A 85 4.97 15.42 2.44
CA ASP A 85 5.20 16.21 3.65
C ASP A 85 6.53 15.86 4.34
N LEU A 86 7.27 14.86 3.84
CA LEU A 86 8.54 14.43 4.42
C LEU A 86 9.69 15.20 3.77
N ALA A 87 10.46 15.92 4.58
CA ALA A 87 11.77 16.44 4.19
C ALA A 87 12.82 15.33 4.34
N ALA A 88 12.82 14.38 3.39
CA ALA A 88 13.69 13.21 3.43
C ALA A 88 14.33 12.94 2.07
N ASP A 89 15.65 12.76 2.02
CA ASP A 89 16.40 12.46 0.80
C ASP A 89 16.08 11.05 0.26
N SER A 90 15.78 10.12 1.17
CA SER A 90 15.40 8.75 0.80
C SER A 90 14.35 8.15 1.72
N VAL A 91 13.56 7.22 1.18
CA VAL A 91 12.57 6.45 1.93
C VAL A 91 12.77 4.97 1.61
N THR A 92 13.19 4.19 2.62
CA THR A 92 13.46 2.75 2.46
C THR A 92 12.42 1.94 3.25
N PRO A 93 11.76 0.94 2.65
CA PRO A 93 10.81 0.10 3.37
C PRO A 93 11.52 -0.80 4.40
N LEU A 94 10.98 -0.86 5.62
CA LEU A 94 11.40 -1.74 6.72
C LEU A 94 10.40 -2.88 6.97
N MET A 95 9.11 -2.63 6.72
CA MET A 95 8.05 -3.63 6.90
C MET A 95 6.93 -3.38 5.90
N ARG A 96 6.42 -4.47 5.30
CA ARG A 96 5.28 -4.46 4.37
C ARG A 96 4.33 -5.61 4.72
N LYS A 97 3.25 -5.32 5.45
CA LYS A 97 2.26 -6.32 5.88
C LYS A 97 0.86 -5.95 5.46
N VAL A 98 0.11 -6.93 4.97
CA VAL A 98 -1.30 -6.78 4.58
C VAL A 98 -2.10 -8.00 5.05
N ARG A 99 -3.21 -7.77 5.75
CA ARG A 99 -4.20 -8.79 6.11
C ARG A 99 -5.52 -8.49 5.42
N LEU A 100 -6.06 -9.47 4.72
CA LEU A 100 -7.24 -9.32 3.87
C LEU A 100 -8.45 -10.02 4.47
N ASP A 101 -9.51 -9.27 4.77
CA ASP A 101 -10.82 -9.83 5.07
C ASP A 101 -11.71 -9.77 3.84
N LEU A 102 -12.34 -10.88 3.49
CA LEU A 102 -13.06 -11.07 2.24
C LEU A 102 -14.56 -11.22 2.49
N LEU A 103 -15.38 -10.51 1.72
CA LEU A 103 -16.80 -10.79 1.59
C LEU A 103 -17.04 -11.55 0.28
N ALA A 104 -17.60 -12.75 0.38
CA ALA A 104 -17.90 -13.60 -0.77
C ALA A 104 -19.39 -13.90 -0.91
N VAL A 105 -19.90 -13.74 -2.12
CA VAL A 105 -21.28 -14.04 -2.53
C VAL A 105 -21.20 -14.88 -3.81
N ASP A 106 -21.98 -15.96 -3.91
CA ASP A 106 -21.94 -16.92 -5.04
C ASP A 106 -20.53 -17.46 -5.32
N GLN A 107 -19.79 -17.76 -4.25
CA GLN A 107 -18.41 -18.22 -4.33
C GLN A 107 -17.43 -17.22 -4.97
N ARG A 108 -17.80 -15.95 -5.12
CA ARG A 108 -16.96 -14.89 -5.69
C ARG A 108 -16.73 -13.80 -4.65
N ALA A 109 -15.48 -13.34 -4.52
CA ALA A 109 -15.18 -12.18 -3.68
C ALA A 109 -15.84 -10.93 -4.30
N ARG A 110 -16.63 -10.22 -3.49
CA ARG A 110 -17.34 -8.99 -3.88
C ARG A 110 -16.67 -7.75 -3.31
N SER A 111 -16.16 -7.85 -2.08
CA SER A 111 -15.44 -6.77 -1.42
C SER A 111 -14.31 -7.32 -0.56
N VAL A 112 -13.29 -6.49 -0.34
CA VAL A 112 -12.14 -6.78 0.50
C VAL A 112 -11.87 -5.60 1.41
N THR A 113 -11.65 -5.87 2.69
CA THR A 113 -10.99 -4.92 3.60
C THR A 113 -9.54 -5.34 3.74
N ALA A 114 -8.61 -4.48 3.31
CA ALA A 114 -7.17 -4.70 3.46
C ALA A 114 -6.65 -3.88 4.63
N ARG A 115 -6.29 -4.55 5.73
CA ARG A 115 -5.61 -3.92 6.87
C ARG A 115 -4.12 -3.99 6.62
N PHE A 116 -3.41 -2.89 6.80
CA PHE A 116 -1.99 -2.84 6.43
C PHE A 116 -1.12 -2.14 7.47
N ASP A 117 0.17 -2.48 7.46
CA ASP A 117 1.25 -1.84 8.22
C ASP A 117 2.46 -1.72 7.28
N LEU A 118 2.76 -0.48 6.87
CA LEU A 118 3.96 -0.08 6.16
C LEU A 118 4.86 0.68 7.13
N ARG A 119 6.09 0.22 7.32
CA ARG A 119 7.11 0.95 8.07
C ARG A 119 8.24 1.30 7.14
N VAL A 120 8.72 2.52 7.24
CA VAL A 120 9.83 3.02 6.42
C VAL A 120 10.89 3.68 7.29
N ARG A 121 12.11 3.69 6.79
CA ARG A 121 13.21 4.52 7.27
C ARG A 121 13.35 5.70 6.33
N THR A 122 13.37 6.90 6.89
CA THR A 122 13.69 8.12 6.14
C THR A 122 15.11 8.55 6.47
N THR A 123 15.87 8.96 5.47
CA THR A 123 17.18 9.63 5.65
C THR A 123 17.10 11.09 5.20
N GLY A 124 18.11 11.89 5.53
CA GLY A 124 18.17 13.33 5.31
C GLY A 124 19.06 13.95 6.38
N GLU A 125 18.69 15.13 6.88
CA GLU A 125 19.33 15.73 8.07
C GLU A 125 19.31 14.77 9.28
N ARG A 126 18.23 14.00 9.44
CA ARG A 126 18.08 13.00 10.50
C ARG A 126 17.50 11.70 9.98
N THR A 127 18.04 10.59 10.44
CA THR A 127 17.44 9.27 10.21
C THR A 127 16.26 9.07 11.16
N ARG A 128 15.07 8.77 10.62
CA ARG A 128 13.84 8.56 11.40
C ARG A 128 13.08 7.34 10.90
N ARG A 129 12.14 6.85 11.71
CA ARG A 129 11.24 5.76 11.34
C ARG A 129 9.81 6.27 11.31
N LEU A 130 9.12 6.00 10.21
CA LEU A 130 7.74 6.39 9.99
C LEU A 130 6.89 5.13 9.83
N GLN A 131 5.71 5.14 10.42
CA GLN A 131 4.70 4.11 10.24
C GLN A 131 3.48 4.70 9.52
N VAL A 132 3.05 4.00 8.47
CA VAL A 132 1.77 4.22 7.78
C VAL A 132 0.95 2.96 7.98
N ARG A 133 -0.19 3.06 8.66
CA ARG A 133 -1.06 1.91 8.94
C ARG A 133 -2.52 2.29 8.77
N GLY A 134 -3.36 1.30 8.47
CA GLY A 134 -4.78 1.57 8.31
C GLY A 134 -5.53 0.47 7.60
N ARG A 135 -6.62 0.89 6.94
CA ARG A 135 -7.56 0.05 6.21
C ARG A 135 -7.80 0.64 4.82
N LEU A 136 -7.85 -0.22 3.82
CA LEU A 136 -8.34 0.10 2.49
C LEU A 136 -9.61 -0.72 2.23
N PHE A 137 -10.61 -0.09 1.64
CA PHE A 137 -11.85 -0.75 1.25
C PHE A 137 -11.84 -0.92 -0.27
N LEU A 138 -11.90 -2.16 -0.72
CA LEU A 138 -11.81 -2.51 -2.13
C LEU A 138 -13.08 -3.19 -2.62
N THR A 139 -13.44 -2.88 -3.85
CA THR A 139 -14.53 -3.52 -4.59
C THR A 139 -14.04 -3.91 -5.97
N ARG A 140 -14.73 -4.87 -6.60
CA ARG A 140 -14.41 -5.31 -7.95
C ARG A 140 -15.17 -4.43 -8.96
N GLN A 141 -14.45 -3.74 -9.84
CA GLN A 141 -15.01 -2.98 -10.96
C GLN A 141 -14.53 -3.62 -12.27
N GLY A 142 -15.43 -4.33 -12.96
CA GLY A 142 -15.08 -5.17 -14.09
C GLY A 142 -14.09 -6.27 -13.68
N ALA A 143 -12.95 -6.33 -14.37
CA ALA A 143 -11.87 -7.29 -14.08
C ALA A 143 -10.90 -6.84 -12.98
N ALA A 144 -10.96 -5.57 -12.53
CA ALA A 144 -9.96 -4.98 -11.64
C ALA A 144 -10.51 -4.72 -10.23
N TRP A 145 -9.65 -4.87 -9.22
CA TRP A 145 -9.91 -4.37 -7.87
C TRP A 145 -9.62 -2.88 -7.79
N ARG A 146 -10.52 -2.15 -7.14
CA ARG A 146 -10.39 -0.71 -6.96
C ARG A 146 -10.60 -0.32 -5.50
N ILE A 147 -9.73 0.54 -4.99
CA ILE A 147 -9.87 1.16 -3.68
C ILE A 147 -10.91 2.27 -3.79
N PHE A 148 -12.02 2.14 -3.06
CA PHE A 148 -13.10 3.13 -3.07
C PHE A 148 -13.16 3.97 -1.78
N GLY A 149 -12.48 3.53 -0.72
CA GLY A 149 -12.37 4.25 0.54
C GLY A 149 -11.17 3.77 1.35
N TYR A 150 -10.84 4.52 2.40
CA TYR A 150 -9.72 4.20 3.28
C TYR A 150 -9.91 4.86 4.65
N ASP A 151 -9.16 4.35 5.62
CA ASP A 151 -8.95 4.93 6.95
C ASP A 151 -7.47 4.72 7.29
N VAL A 152 -6.68 5.80 7.30
CA VAL A 152 -5.22 5.73 7.35
C VAL A 152 -4.70 6.64 8.45
N THR A 153 -3.69 6.14 9.16
CA THR A 153 -2.91 6.91 10.11
C THR A 153 -1.45 6.87 9.70
N LYS A 154 -0.76 7.99 9.94
CA LYS A 154 0.66 8.15 9.66
C LYS A 154 1.32 8.87 10.82
N GLY A 155 2.43 8.32 11.31
CA GLY A 155 3.11 8.87 12.48
C GLY A 155 4.54 8.38 12.61
N TRP A 156 5.35 9.20 13.27
CA TRP A 156 6.73 8.85 13.64
C TRP A 156 6.73 7.79 14.75
N LEU A 157 7.65 6.84 14.66
CA LEU A 157 7.93 5.83 15.69
C LEU A 157 8.99 6.32 16.67
#